data_AF-A0A800DS99-F1
#
_entry.id   AF-A0A800DS99-F1
#
_cell.length_a   1.000
_cell.length_b   1.000
_cell.length_c   1.000
_cell.angle_alpha   90.00
_cell.angle_beta   90.00
_cell.angle_gamma   90.00
#
_symmetry.space_group_name_H-M   'P 1'
#
loop_
_entity.id
_entity.type
_entity.pdbx_description
1 polymer ?
#
loop_
_entity_poly.entity_id
_entity_poly.type
_entity_poly.pdbx_seq_one_letter_code
_entity_poly.pdbx_strand_id
1 'polypeptide(L)'
;MANEILEKLRRLDIALVMDVTTSMSACLKEAKSKLVDLIVSISQTVLAPRVALSLVTYTDHDVWRAPPSEVVCPLTDNLDLIQKSLSRLKLRWGGQTFPEAVADGLAAAVNLSWREVSHRLLVLVGDAPPRGDTQCVSGLNMQMLVKKIKEQRVIVLAVGCPGPGGVDTTLVEEFATVSACAWCGVRHRYGQTLFYAR
;
A
#
# COMPACT_ATOMS: atom_id res chain seq x y z
N MET A 1 -16.97 17.27 -24.88
CA MET A 1 -17.36 16.04 -24.14
C MET A 1 -16.35 14.90 -24.31
N ALA A 2 -15.99 14.49 -25.53
CA ALA A 2 -15.03 13.39 -25.75
C ALA A 2 -13.64 13.61 -25.11
N ASN A 3 -13.05 14.81 -25.25
CA ASN A 3 -11.78 15.13 -24.59
C ASN A 3 -11.86 15.07 -23.06
N GLU A 4 -12.98 15.46 -22.46
CA GLU A 4 -13.14 15.40 -21.00
C GLU A 4 -13.19 13.96 -20.49
N ILE A 5 -13.83 13.07 -21.25
CA ILE A 5 -13.88 11.64 -20.95
C ILE A 5 -12.48 11.01 -21.11
N LEU A 6 -11.77 11.35 -22.19
CA LEU A 6 -10.39 10.89 -22.41
C LEU A 6 -9.45 11.35 -21.27
N GLU A 7 -9.59 12.59 -20.81
CA GLU A 7 -8.81 13.11 -19.67
C GLU A 7 -9.14 12.40 -18.35
N LYS A 8 -10.39 11.97 -18.16
CA LYS A 8 -10.79 11.17 -16.99
C LYS A 8 -10.24 9.73 -17.07
N LEU A 9 -10.21 9.13 -18.26
CA LEU A 9 -9.66 7.79 -18.47
C LEU A 9 -8.14 7.70 -18.25
N ARG A 10 -7.42 8.83 -18.36
CA ARG A 10 -5.97 8.91 -18.10
C ARG A 10 -5.64 9.15 -16.63
N ARG A 11 -6.59 9.01 -15.70
CA ARG A 11 -6.34 9.20 -14.27
C ARG A 11 -5.87 7.89 -13.64
N LEU A 12 -4.76 7.95 -12.92
CA LEU A 12 -4.23 6.85 -12.12
C LEU A 12 -4.18 7.28 -10.65
N ASP A 13 -4.92 6.60 -9.80
CA ASP A 13 -4.87 6.75 -8.35
C ASP A 13 -4.02 5.63 -7.76
N ILE A 14 -3.07 6.01 -6.92
CA ILE A 14 -2.21 5.07 -6.20
C ILE A 14 -2.42 5.29 -4.70
N ALA A 15 -2.65 4.22 -3.95
CA ALA A 15 -2.57 4.24 -2.49
C ALA A 15 -1.40 3.38 -2.05
N LEU A 16 -0.38 4.00 -1.46
CA LEU A 16 0.71 3.27 -0.80
C LEU A 16 0.28 2.97 0.64
N VAL A 17 0.05 1.71 0.95
CA VAL A 17 -0.31 1.20 2.28
C VAL A 17 0.92 0.51 2.85
N MET A 18 1.60 1.15 3.79
CA MET A 18 2.93 0.75 4.21
C MET A 18 3.00 0.47 5.70
N ASP A 19 3.58 -0.67 6.04
CA ASP A 19 4.04 -0.93 7.39
C ASP A 19 5.19 0.02 7.75
N VAL A 20 5.07 0.64 8.93
CA VAL A 20 6.08 1.53 9.51
C VAL A 20 6.67 0.98 10.81
N THR A 21 6.61 -0.32 11.08
CA THR A 21 7.35 -0.93 12.18
C THR A 21 8.87 -0.80 12.02
N THR A 22 9.63 -1.00 13.10
CA THR A 22 11.09 -0.83 13.10
C THR A 22 11.82 -1.73 12.09
N SER A 23 11.30 -2.93 11.79
CA SER A 23 11.90 -3.85 10.81
C SER A 23 11.89 -3.26 9.39
N MET A 24 10.89 -2.43 9.07
CA MET A 24 10.72 -1.76 7.78
C MET A 24 11.69 -0.60 7.49
N SER A 25 12.67 -0.35 8.36
CA SER A 25 13.59 0.78 8.24
C SER A 25 14.27 0.92 6.86
N ALA A 26 14.71 -0.20 6.27
CA ALA A 26 15.33 -0.21 4.95
C ALA A 26 14.33 0.13 3.83
N CYS A 27 13.16 -0.51 3.85
CA CYS A 27 12.12 -0.26 2.85
C CYS A 27 11.53 1.15 2.97
N LEU A 28 11.38 1.69 4.18
CA LEU A 28 10.95 3.07 4.38
C LEU A 28 11.96 4.05 3.79
N LYS A 29 13.26 3.80 3.98
CA LYS A 29 14.31 4.62 3.36
C LYS A 29 14.25 4.54 1.84
N GLU A 30 14.08 3.35 1.29
CA GLU A 30 13.99 3.16 -0.16
C GLU A 30 12.74 3.82 -0.75
N ALA A 31 11.58 3.65 -0.12
CA ALA A 31 10.33 4.30 -0.51
C ALA A 31 10.48 5.83 -0.52
N LYS A 32 11.11 6.42 0.51
CA LYS A 32 11.40 7.87 0.56
C LYS A 32 12.28 8.33 -0.61
N SER A 33 13.23 7.50 -1.06
CA SER A 33 14.13 7.86 -2.16
C SER A 33 13.52 7.66 -3.55
N LYS A 34 12.73 6.60 -3.77
CA LYS A 34 12.33 6.15 -5.12
C LYS A 34 10.89 6.51 -5.50
N LEU A 35 10.02 6.79 -4.53
CA LEU A 35 8.59 6.95 -4.82
C LEU A 35 8.31 8.18 -5.68
N VAL A 36 9.01 9.30 -5.44
CA VAL A 36 8.87 10.51 -6.26
C VAL A 36 9.35 10.25 -7.70
N ASP A 37 10.51 9.61 -7.85
CA ASP A 37 11.06 9.26 -9.16
C ASP A 37 10.14 8.33 -9.94
N LEU A 38 9.50 7.37 -9.26
CA LEU A 38 8.51 6.48 -9.86
C LEU A 38 7.30 7.25 -10.39
N ILE A 39 6.76 8.21 -9.62
CA ILE A 39 5.62 9.02 -10.06
C ILE A 39 6.00 9.87 -11.28
N VAL A 40 7.18 10.48 -11.27
CA VAL A 40 7.70 11.27 -12.40
C VAL A 40 7.84 10.38 -13.63
N SER A 41 8.42 9.18 -13.47
CA SER A 41 8.61 8.21 -14.55
C SER A 41 7.28 7.75 -15.15
N ILE A 42 6.29 7.43 -14.32
CA ILE A 42 4.94 7.05 -14.77
C ILE A 42 4.28 8.19 -15.55
N SER A 43 4.41 9.43 -15.06
CA SER A 43 3.82 10.61 -15.69
C SER A 43 4.45 10.94 -17.05
N GLN A 44 5.68 10.48 -17.30
CA GLN A 44 6.41 10.66 -18.56
C GLN A 44 6.20 9.52 -19.57
N THR A 45 5.44 8.48 -19.23
CA THR A 45 5.11 7.40 -20.18
C THR A 45 4.29 7.93 -21.36
N VAL A 46 4.22 7.15 -22.45
CA VAL A 46 3.39 7.48 -23.63
C VAL A 46 1.92 7.73 -23.26
N LEU A 47 1.43 7.03 -22.23
CA LEU A 47 0.07 7.21 -21.73
C LEU A 47 -0.11 8.51 -20.94
N ALA A 48 0.98 9.12 -20.44
CA ALA A 48 1.01 10.36 -19.66
C ALA A 48 -0.16 10.51 -18.67
N PRO A 49 -0.36 9.54 -17.76
CA PRO A 49 -1.48 9.56 -16.85
C PRO A 49 -1.36 10.67 -15.80
N ARG A 50 -2.50 11.20 -15.36
CA ARG A 50 -2.57 12.11 -14.21
C ARG A 50 -2.56 11.32 -12.92
N VAL A 51 -1.37 11.17 -12.34
CA VAL A 51 -1.16 10.41 -11.12
C VAL A 51 -1.59 11.20 -9.89
N ALA A 52 -2.37 10.58 -9.01
CA ALA A 52 -2.58 11.05 -7.65
C ALA A 52 -2.16 9.93 -6.69
N LEU A 53 -1.50 10.28 -5.58
CA LEU A 53 -0.99 9.35 -4.59
C LEU A 53 -1.58 9.65 -3.22
N SER A 54 -1.93 8.61 -2.47
CA SER A 54 -2.22 8.66 -1.04
C SER A 54 -1.19 7.80 -0.28
N LEU A 55 -0.86 8.22 0.93
CA LEU A 55 0.01 7.49 1.84
C LEU A 55 -0.80 7.07 3.06
N VAL A 56 -0.88 5.77 3.28
CA VAL A 56 -1.52 5.14 4.42
C VAL A 56 -0.46 4.32 5.14
N THR A 57 -0.39 4.45 6.46
CA THR A 57 0.51 3.64 7.28
C THR A 57 -0.26 2.74 8.20
N TYR A 58 0.29 1.57 8.51
CA TYR A 58 -0.20 0.71 9.58
C TYR A 58 0.96 0.21 10.44
N THR A 59 0.64 -0.31 11.62
CA THR A 59 1.59 -0.88 12.59
C THR A 59 0.98 -2.10 13.29
N ASP A 60 1.54 -2.51 14.42
CA ASP A 60 0.86 -3.40 15.35
C ASP A 60 -0.20 -2.64 16.20
N HIS A 61 -1.21 -3.36 16.70
CA HIS A 61 -2.19 -2.90 17.69
C HIS A 61 -1.59 -2.73 19.09
N ASP A 62 -0.43 -3.34 19.35
CA ASP A 62 0.23 -3.30 20.65
C ASP A 62 0.96 -1.95 20.91
N VAL A 63 0.91 -1.01 19.96
CA VAL A 63 1.51 0.32 20.10
C VAL A 63 0.63 1.21 20.97
N TRP A 64 1.01 1.34 22.24
CA TRP A 64 0.26 2.14 23.21
C TRP A 64 0.09 3.59 22.73
N ARG A 65 -1.17 4.05 22.67
CA ARG A 65 -1.61 5.41 22.28
C ARG A 65 -1.40 5.82 20.81
N ALA A 66 -1.19 4.88 19.89
CA ALA A 66 -1.24 5.16 18.46
C ALA A 66 -2.43 4.43 17.81
N PRO A 67 -3.10 5.04 16.81
CA PRO A 67 -4.02 4.27 15.98
C PRO A 67 -3.24 3.21 15.18
N PRO A 68 -3.83 2.02 14.94
CA PRO A 68 -3.16 0.93 14.21
C PRO A 68 -3.00 1.26 12.71
N SER A 69 -3.75 2.23 12.20
CA SER A 69 -3.53 2.80 10.87
C SER A 69 -3.81 4.30 10.81
N GLU A 70 -3.19 4.99 9.85
CA GLU A 70 -3.32 6.44 9.66
C GLU A 70 -3.20 6.81 8.18
N VAL A 71 -4.09 7.68 7.69
CA VAL A 71 -3.94 8.31 6.36
C VAL A 71 -3.03 9.53 6.53
N VAL A 72 -1.74 9.33 6.31
CA VAL A 72 -0.71 10.38 6.47
C VAL A 72 -0.79 11.42 5.35
N CYS A 73 -1.16 10.99 4.15
CA CYS A 73 -1.41 11.88 3.02
C CYS A 73 -2.72 11.48 2.33
N PRO A 74 -3.73 12.36 2.30
CA PRO A 74 -4.90 12.11 1.46
C PRO A 74 -4.49 12.04 -0.01
N LEU A 75 -5.35 11.46 -0.84
CA LEU A 75 -5.12 11.34 -2.27
C LEU A 75 -4.91 12.72 -2.90
N THR A 76 -3.73 12.95 -3.49
CA THR A 76 -3.34 14.24 -4.07
C THR A 76 -2.40 14.05 -5.26
N ASP A 77 -2.43 14.98 -6.22
CA ASP A 77 -1.46 15.11 -7.31
C ASP A 77 -0.32 16.08 -6.99
N ASN A 78 -0.30 16.65 -5.78
CA ASN A 78 0.74 17.57 -5.32
C ASN A 78 1.98 16.80 -4.85
N LEU A 79 3.02 16.76 -5.69
CA LEU A 79 4.29 16.09 -5.40
C LEU A 79 5.01 16.65 -4.16
N ASP A 80 4.94 17.97 -3.91
CA ASP A 80 5.56 18.57 -2.73
C ASP A 80 4.88 18.10 -1.45
N LEU A 81 3.55 17.97 -1.46
CA LEU A 81 2.79 17.45 -0.34
C LEU A 81 3.12 15.98 -0.08
N ILE A 82 3.20 15.17 -1.13
CA ILE A 82 3.61 13.77 -1.07
C ILE A 82 5.01 13.64 -0.47
N GLN A 83 5.98 14.39 -0.99
CA GLN A 83 7.37 14.34 -0.53
C GLN A 83 7.50 14.79 0.92
N LYS A 84 6.78 15.85 1.32
CA LYS A 84 6.72 16.29 2.73
C LYS A 84 6.13 15.20 3.62
N SER A 85 5.02 14.58 3.22
CA SER A 85 4.39 13.50 3.98
C SER A 85 5.31 12.28 4.12
N LEU A 86 5.96 11.84 3.03
CA LEU A 86 6.98 10.78 3.06
C LEU A 86 8.13 11.13 4.01
N SER A 87 8.67 12.35 3.92
CA SER A 87 9.80 12.77 4.75
C SER A 87 9.48 12.67 6.25
N ARG A 88 8.22 12.96 6.63
CA ARG A 88 7.72 12.96 8.00
C ARG A 88 7.39 11.57 8.55
N LEU A 89 7.30 10.54 7.70
CA LEU A 89 7.09 9.17 8.16
C LEU A 89 8.19 8.77 9.14
N LYS A 90 7.78 8.28 10.31
CA LYS A 90 8.66 7.79 11.37
C LYS A 90 8.35 6.33 11.61
N LEU A 91 9.41 5.57 11.86
CA LEU A 91 9.27 4.20 12.32
C LEU A 91 8.59 4.20 13.68
N ARG A 92 7.69 3.25 13.88
CA ARG A 92 7.00 2.97 15.12
C ARG A 92 7.49 1.62 15.62
N TRP A 93 7.41 1.41 16.92
CA TRP A 93 7.79 0.14 17.50
C TRP A 93 6.77 -0.93 17.09
N GLY A 94 7.22 -2.10 16.65
CA GLY A 94 6.37 -3.12 16.01
C GLY A 94 5.63 -4.06 16.96
N GLY A 95 5.49 -3.72 18.24
CA GLY A 95 4.84 -4.62 19.18
C GLY A 95 5.74 -5.78 19.64
N GLN A 96 5.15 -6.68 20.42
CA GLN A 96 5.78 -7.95 20.82
C GLN A 96 5.34 -9.10 19.92
N THR A 97 4.35 -8.89 19.05
CA THR A 97 3.80 -9.93 18.19
C THR A 97 4.26 -9.76 16.76
N PHE A 98 4.48 -10.89 16.09
CA PHE A 98 4.89 -10.91 14.68
C PHE A 98 3.77 -10.46 13.72
N PRO A 99 2.46 -10.72 13.95
CA PRO A 99 1.40 -10.26 13.05
C PRO A 99 1.06 -8.77 13.24
N GLU A 100 0.69 -8.09 12.14
CA GLU A 100 0.44 -6.64 12.13
C GLU A 100 -0.99 -6.24 11.72
N ALA A 101 -1.36 -4.98 11.94
CA ALA A 101 -2.68 -4.43 11.63
C ALA A 101 -2.89 -4.13 10.13
N VAL A 102 -2.54 -5.08 9.26
CA VAL A 102 -2.70 -4.99 7.79
C VAL A 102 -4.16 -4.70 7.43
N ALA A 103 -5.11 -5.32 8.12
CA ALA A 103 -6.55 -5.09 7.91
C ALA A 103 -6.95 -3.62 8.14
N ASP A 104 -6.39 -2.96 9.17
CA ASP A 104 -6.62 -1.54 9.44
C ASP A 104 -6.02 -0.63 8.37
N GLY A 105 -4.84 -0.99 7.84
CA GLY A 105 -4.24 -0.29 6.70
C GLY A 105 -5.11 -0.37 5.45
N LEU A 106 -5.60 -1.58 5.13
CA LEU A 106 -6.51 -1.80 4.01
C LEU A 106 -7.87 -1.11 4.23
N ALA A 107 -8.41 -1.14 5.45
CA ALA A 107 -9.65 -0.45 5.81
C ALA A 107 -9.54 1.06 5.60
N ALA A 108 -8.41 1.67 5.96
CA ALA A 108 -8.14 3.07 5.67
C ALA A 108 -8.06 3.33 4.16
N ALA A 109 -7.41 2.45 3.40
CA ALA A 109 -7.26 2.58 1.95
C ALA A 109 -8.60 2.47 1.17
N VAL A 110 -9.49 1.54 1.54
CA VAL A 110 -10.82 1.42 0.89
C VAL A 110 -11.74 2.61 1.20
N ASN A 111 -11.47 3.33 2.28
CA ASN A 111 -12.22 4.52 2.68
C ASN A 111 -11.63 5.82 2.10
N LEU A 112 -10.56 5.75 1.30
CA LEU A 112 -10.03 6.92 0.60
C LEU A 112 -11.07 7.49 -0.38
N SER A 113 -11.02 8.80 -0.57
CA SER A 113 -11.82 9.51 -1.58
C SER A 113 -11.23 9.31 -2.97
N TRP A 114 -11.33 8.08 -3.50
CA TRP A 114 -10.91 7.74 -4.87
C TRP A 114 -11.63 8.60 -5.90
N ARG A 115 -10.93 8.99 -6.99
CA ARG A 115 -11.58 9.73 -8.07
C ARG A 115 -12.63 8.84 -8.74
N GLU A 116 -13.76 9.44 -9.14
CA GLU A 116 -14.92 8.72 -9.67
C GLU A 116 -14.57 7.89 -10.92
N VAL A 117 -13.78 8.47 -11.83
CA VAL A 117 -13.25 7.81 -13.02
C VAL A 117 -11.73 7.83 -12.93
N SER A 118 -11.14 6.72 -12.49
CA SER A 118 -9.70 6.50 -12.42
C SER A 118 -9.37 5.01 -12.44
N HIS A 119 -8.17 4.69 -12.90
CA HIS A 119 -7.53 3.42 -12.60
C HIS A 119 -6.99 3.48 -11.17
N ARG A 120 -7.27 2.45 -10.36
CA ARG A 120 -6.93 2.45 -8.93
C ARG A 120 -5.96 1.33 -8.63
N LEU A 121 -4.83 1.68 -8.04
CA LEU A 121 -3.78 0.76 -7.62
C LEU A 121 -3.53 0.95 -6.12
N LEU A 122 -3.62 -0.13 -5.36
CA LEU A 122 -3.21 -0.18 -3.97
C LEU A 122 -1.90 -0.96 -3.90
N VAL A 123 -0.84 -0.33 -3.41
CA VAL A 123 0.45 -0.97 -3.17
C VAL A 123 0.57 -1.25 -1.68
N LEU A 124 0.44 -2.52 -1.29
CA LEU A 124 0.57 -2.98 0.08
C LEU A 124 2.03 -3.37 0.33
N VAL A 125 2.67 -2.79 1.33
CA VAL A 125 4.07 -3.03 1.68
C VAL A 125 4.16 -3.44 3.14
N GLY A 126 4.84 -4.54 3.42
CA GLY A 126 5.07 -5.06 4.77
C GLY A 126 5.95 -6.31 4.76
N ASP A 127 6.40 -6.75 5.93
CA ASP A 127 7.22 -7.96 6.13
C ASP A 127 6.54 -9.01 7.03
N ALA A 128 5.34 -8.73 7.51
CA ALA A 128 4.60 -9.59 8.43
C ALA A 128 3.19 -9.94 7.93
N PRO A 129 2.63 -11.09 8.35
CA PRO A 129 1.26 -11.48 8.03
C PRO A 129 0.21 -10.61 8.76
N PRO A 130 -1.02 -10.51 8.23
CA PRO A 130 -2.14 -9.86 8.92
C PRO A 130 -2.43 -10.51 10.29
N ARG A 131 -2.55 -9.69 11.34
CA ARG A 131 -3.15 -10.07 12.60
C ARG A 131 -4.64 -10.35 12.35
N GLY A 132 -5.12 -11.51 12.81
CA GLY A 132 -6.38 -12.12 12.37
C GLY A 132 -7.64 -11.22 12.39
N ASP A 133 -8.69 -11.71 11.71
CA ASP A 133 -9.89 -10.97 11.27
C ASP A 133 -10.72 -10.21 12.33
N THR A 134 -10.47 -10.40 13.63
CA THR A 134 -11.31 -9.86 14.71
C THR A 134 -10.74 -8.61 15.38
N GLN A 135 -9.54 -8.16 15.02
CA GLN A 135 -8.84 -7.06 15.71
C GLN A 135 -8.87 -5.73 14.97
N CYS A 136 -9.37 -5.71 13.73
CA CYS A 136 -9.49 -4.47 12.97
C CYS A 136 -10.45 -3.49 13.66
N VAL A 137 -10.00 -2.25 13.89
CA VAL A 137 -10.78 -1.20 14.57
C VAL A 137 -12.04 -0.84 13.78
N SER A 138 -12.00 -1.00 12.46
CA SER A 138 -13.15 -0.78 11.59
C SER A 138 -14.22 -1.89 11.68
N GLY A 139 -13.93 -3.00 12.38
CA GLY A 139 -14.80 -4.18 12.44
C GLY A 139 -14.89 -4.97 11.15
N LEU A 140 -14.07 -4.65 10.14
CA LEU A 140 -14.02 -5.36 8.86
C LEU A 140 -13.02 -6.51 8.94
N ASN A 141 -13.46 -7.69 8.49
CA ASN A 141 -12.55 -8.81 8.25
C ASN A 141 -11.94 -8.74 6.83
N MET A 142 -10.94 -9.57 6.57
CA MET A 142 -10.25 -9.58 5.27
C MET A 142 -11.17 -9.92 4.10
N GLN A 143 -12.16 -10.78 4.29
CA GLN A 143 -13.12 -11.12 3.22
C GLN A 143 -13.99 -9.92 2.81
N MET A 144 -14.46 -9.14 3.79
CA MET A 144 -15.22 -7.92 3.56
C MET A 144 -14.37 -6.84 2.90
N LEU A 145 -13.10 -6.72 3.30
CA LEU A 145 -12.14 -5.81 2.68
C LEU A 145 -11.89 -6.17 1.22
N VAL A 146 -11.61 -7.44 0.93
CA VAL A 146 -11.43 -7.93 -0.44
C VAL A 146 -12.68 -7.68 -1.29
N LYS A 147 -13.88 -7.91 -0.75
CA LYS A 147 -15.13 -7.61 -1.44
C LYS A 147 -15.24 -6.12 -1.79
N LYS A 148 -14.95 -5.22 -0.84
CA LYS A 148 -14.95 -3.77 -1.08
C LYS A 148 -13.92 -3.35 -2.13
N ILE A 149 -12.70 -3.89 -2.06
CA ILE A 149 -11.63 -3.64 -3.04
C ILE A 149 -12.08 -4.04 -4.45
N LYS A 150 -12.72 -5.21 -4.59
CA LYS A 150 -13.28 -5.70 -5.86
C LYS A 150 -14.40 -4.81 -6.38
N GLU A 151 -15.36 -4.42 -5.53
CA GLU A 151 -16.46 -3.53 -5.88
C GLU A 151 -15.96 -2.15 -6.35
N GLN A 152 -14.90 -1.65 -5.71
CA GLN A 152 -14.23 -0.40 -6.07
C GLN A 152 -13.26 -0.53 -7.26
N ARG A 153 -13.08 -1.74 -7.82
CA ARG A 153 -12.17 -2.06 -8.93
C ARG A 153 -10.73 -1.62 -8.67
N VAL A 154 -10.28 -1.79 -7.43
CA VAL A 154 -8.90 -1.49 -7.02
C VAL A 154 -8.03 -2.71 -7.28
N ILE A 155 -6.94 -2.52 -8.01
CA ILE A 155 -5.91 -3.55 -8.21
C ILE A 155 -4.97 -3.50 -7.01
N VAL A 156 -4.63 -4.64 -6.42
CA VAL A 156 -3.74 -4.71 -5.26
C VAL A 156 -2.41 -5.34 -5.65
N LEU A 157 -1.32 -4.62 -5.40
CA LEU A 157 0.05 -5.07 -5.54
C LEU A 157 0.66 -5.25 -4.14
N ALA A 158 0.95 -6.49 -3.74
CA ALA A 158 1.57 -6.77 -2.45
C ALA A 158 3.09 -6.94 -2.61
N VAL A 159 3.86 -6.15 -1.88
CA VAL A 159 5.32 -6.09 -1.92
C VAL A 159 5.86 -6.48 -0.55
N GLY A 160 6.55 -7.62 -0.48
CA GLY A 160 7.25 -8.07 0.72
C GLY A 160 8.54 -7.28 0.91
N CYS A 161 8.75 -6.72 2.10
CA CYS A 161 10.04 -6.13 2.46
C CYS A 161 10.97 -7.20 3.05
N PRO A 162 12.24 -7.29 2.61
CA PRO A 162 13.21 -8.16 3.24
C PRO A 162 13.61 -7.65 4.63
N GLY A 163 13.28 -8.42 5.67
CA GLY A 163 13.77 -8.21 7.02
C GLY A 163 15.22 -8.73 7.21
N PRO A 164 15.80 -8.55 8.41
CA PRO A 164 17.18 -8.98 8.71
C PRO A 164 17.44 -10.49 8.49
N GLY A 165 16.39 -11.32 8.46
CA GLY A 165 16.44 -12.77 8.23
C GLY A 165 16.16 -13.21 6.79
N GLY A 166 15.88 -12.29 5.85
CA GLY A 166 15.49 -12.58 4.47
C GLY A 166 14.11 -12.01 4.11
N VAL A 167 13.62 -12.33 2.91
CA VAL A 167 12.27 -11.93 2.47
C VAL A 167 11.25 -12.87 3.08
N ASP A 168 10.44 -12.37 4.00
CA ASP A 168 9.24 -13.06 4.44
C ASP A 168 8.13 -12.81 3.39
N THR A 169 7.64 -13.90 2.78
CA THR A 169 6.59 -13.86 1.74
C THR A 169 5.20 -14.09 2.32
N THR A 170 5.05 -14.24 3.64
CA THR A 170 3.77 -14.57 4.29
C THR A 170 2.70 -13.53 4.04
N LEU A 171 3.00 -12.22 4.14
CA LEU A 171 2.05 -11.15 3.79
C LEU A 171 1.44 -11.36 2.40
N VAL A 172 2.32 -11.66 1.46
CA VAL A 172 2.02 -11.84 0.05
C VAL A 172 1.22 -13.14 -0.18
N GLU A 173 1.61 -14.24 0.46
CA GLU A 173 0.97 -15.55 0.33
C GLU A 173 -0.41 -15.59 1.01
N GLU A 174 -0.55 -15.02 2.20
CA GLU A 174 -1.82 -14.93 2.92
C GLU A 174 -2.79 -13.99 2.21
N PHE A 175 -2.33 -12.82 1.78
CA PHE A 175 -3.16 -11.90 1.01
C PHE A 175 -3.59 -12.49 -0.34
N ALA A 176 -2.70 -13.22 -1.02
CA ALA A 176 -3.04 -13.92 -2.26
C ALA A 176 -4.10 -15.01 -2.04
N THR A 177 -4.03 -15.72 -0.92
CA THR A 177 -5.01 -16.75 -0.55
C THR A 177 -6.41 -16.15 -0.34
N VAL A 178 -6.49 -14.95 0.25
CA VAL A 178 -7.78 -14.32 0.61
C VAL A 178 -8.35 -13.46 -0.53
N SER A 179 -7.52 -12.87 -1.39
CA SER A 179 -7.96 -11.82 -2.31
C SER A 179 -8.50 -12.30 -3.66
N ALA A 180 -8.11 -13.48 -4.18
CA ALA A 180 -8.53 -14.00 -5.49
C ALA A 180 -8.54 -12.93 -6.62
N CYS A 181 -7.60 -11.98 -6.57
CA CYS A 181 -7.40 -10.89 -7.53
C CYS A 181 -5.94 -10.91 -8.01
N ALA A 182 -5.67 -10.28 -9.14
CA ALA A 182 -4.34 -10.21 -9.74
C ALA A 182 -3.31 -9.73 -8.72
N TRP A 183 -2.37 -10.59 -8.39
CA TRP A 183 -1.31 -10.33 -7.43
C TRP A 183 0.02 -10.34 -8.18
N CYS A 184 0.96 -9.48 -7.76
CA CYS A 184 2.34 -9.56 -8.20
C CYS A 184 3.25 -9.47 -6.96
N GLY A 185 3.93 -10.56 -6.63
CA GLY A 185 4.86 -10.61 -5.50
C GLY A 185 6.28 -10.32 -5.98
N VAL A 186 6.99 -9.50 -5.22
CA VAL A 186 8.41 -9.22 -5.45
C VAL A 186 9.24 -10.07 -4.49
N ARG A 187 10.01 -11.01 -5.04
CA ARG A 187 10.94 -11.84 -4.26
C ARG A 187 12.37 -11.43 -4.61
N HIS A 188 13.13 -10.99 -3.62
CA HIS A 188 14.58 -10.82 -3.76
C HIS A 188 15.31 -12.10 -3.30
N ARG A 189 15.90 -12.84 -4.25
CA ARG A 189 16.81 -13.96 -3.94
C ARG A 189 18.13 -13.73 -4.67
N TYR A 190 19.25 -13.76 -3.94
CA TYR A 190 20.60 -13.71 -4.51
C TYR A 190 20.83 -12.58 -5.53
N GLY A 191 20.36 -11.36 -5.23
CA GLY A 191 20.53 -10.19 -6.11
C GLY A 191 19.59 -10.15 -7.34
N GLN A 192 18.63 -11.07 -7.46
CA GLN A 192 17.61 -11.05 -8.51
C GLN A 192 16.24 -10.68 -7.96
N THR A 193 15.51 -9.80 -8.67
CA THR A 193 14.11 -9.45 -8.41
C THR A 193 13.23 -10.39 -9.22
N LEU A 194 12.55 -11.32 -8.56
CA LEU A 194 11.57 -12.20 -9.20
C LEU A 194 10.17 -11.62 -8.96
N PHE A 195 9.49 -11.27 -10.05
CA PHE A 195 8.08 -10.92 -10.05
C PHE A 195 7.27 -12.20 -10.28
N TYR A 196 6.42 -12.57 -9.34
CA TYR A 196 5.46 -13.67 -9.53
C TYR A 196 4.07 -13.08 -9.66
N ALA A 197 3.41 -13.34 -10.79
CA ALA A 197 2.02 -12.94 -11.00
C ALA A 197 1.12 -14.17 -11.18
N ARG A 198 -0.11 -14.10 -10.66
CA ARG A 198 -1.21 -15.02 -10.99
C ARG A 198 -2.45 -14.23 -11.37
#